data_AF-A0A815FW33-F1
#
_entry.id   AF-A0A815FW33-F1
#
_cell.length_a   1.000
_cell.length_b   1.000
_cell.length_c   1.000
_cell.angle_alpha   90.00
_cell.angle_beta   90.00
_cell.angle_gamma   90.00
#
_symmetry.space_group_name_H-M   'P 1'
#
loop_
_entity.id
_entity.type
_entity.pdbx_description
1 polymer ?
#
loop_
_entity_poly.entity_id
_entity_poly.type
_entity_poly.pdbx_seq_one_letter_code
_entity_poly.pdbx_strand_id
1 'polypeptide(L)'
;MTTSISSLTNTNRASMMNSAADNNEEDQLNRINLQALQNRDPYISKIVDQAQRVCVYQFMAEKREWERRELEGTLFVYERICEPYHGFVILSTVSRETFVQIIKPSMEFKHSPNYEAFLQYKVDVGGNSITKSNSNSNFPPSDIYGIWFISKNDC
;
A
#
# COMPACT_ATOMS: atom_id res chain seq x y z
N MET A 1 65.04 10.43 -0.27
CA MET A 1 64.37 10.99 -1.46
C MET A 1 63.40 9.92 -1.97
N THR A 2 62.16 9.96 -1.51
CA THR A 2 61.12 8.97 -1.85
C THR A 2 60.23 9.51 -2.97
N THR A 3 60.09 8.71 -4.03
CA THR A 3 59.33 9.01 -5.24
C THR A 3 57.83 8.81 -5.01
N SER A 4 57.02 9.80 -5.37
CA SER A 4 55.56 9.68 -5.46
C SER A 4 55.15 9.08 -6.80
N ILE A 5 54.21 8.12 -6.81
CA ILE A 5 53.36 7.82 -7.96
C ILE A 5 51.92 7.67 -7.45
N SER A 6 51.04 8.51 -7.97
CA SER A 6 49.61 8.55 -7.72
C SER A 6 48.88 7.46 -8.52
N SER A 7 48.00 6.69 -7.86
CA SER A 7 46.95 5.91 -8.52
C SER A 7 45.61 6.62 -8.31
N LEU A 8 45.00 7.06 -9.41
CA LEU A 8 43.61 7.50 -9.42
C LEU A 8 42.74 6.28 -9.69
N THR A 9 42.03 5.81 -8.67
CA THR A 9 41.10 4.68 -8.77
C THR A 9 39.83 5.11 -9.49
N ASN A 10 39.44 4.26 -10.43
CA ASN A 10 38.30 4.40 -11.33
C ASN A 10 36.97 4.09 -10.60
N THR A 11 36.63 4.90 -9.60
CA THR A 11 35.44 4.70 -8.74
C THR A 11 34.13 5.18 -9.39
N ASN A 12 34.19 5.97 -10.47
CA ASN A 12 33.00 6.61 -11.04
C ASN A 12 32.23 5.77 -12.08
N ARG A 13 32.81 4.69 -12.66
CA ARG A 13 32.10 3.87 -13.68
C ARG A 13 31.17 2.81 -13.06
N ALA A 14 31.51 2.26 -11.90
CA ALA A 14 30.68 1.24 -11.25
C ALA A 14 29.36 1.82 -10.70
N SER A 15 29.37 3.06 -10.20
CA SER A 15 28.17 3.73 -9.67
C SER A 15 27.10 4.03 -10.72
N MET A 16 27.47 4.22 -12.00
CA MET A 16 26.51 4.52 -13.08
C MET A 16 25.90 3.26 -13.72
N MET A 17 26.49 2.07 -13.51
CA MET A 17 25.98 0.81 -14.05
C MET A 17 24.98 0.12 -13.10
N ASN A 18 24.97 0.48 -11.81
CA ASN A 18 24.01 -0.07 -10.84
C ASN A 18 22.61 0.55 -10.95
N SER A 19 22.48 1.84 -11.26
CA SER A 19 21.17 2.49 -11.33
C SER A 19 20.31 2.00 -12.50
N ALA A 20 20.92 1.67 -13.64
CA ALA A 20 20.20 1.14 -14.80
C ALA A 20 19.70 -0.30 -14.60
N ALA A 21 20.41 -1.10 -13.79
CA ALA A 21 19.99 -2.46 -13.44
C ALA A 21 18.87 -2.44 -12.39
N ASP A 22 18.98 -1.57 -11.38
CA ASP A 22 17.99 -1.37 -10.31
C ASP A 22 16.64 -0.91 -10.88
N ASN A 23 16.65 0.06 -11.81
CA ASN A 23 15.45 0.54 -12.49
C ASN A 23 14.73 -0.59 -13.29
N ASN A 24 15.47 -1.53 -13.88
CA ASN A 24 14.89 -2.62 -14.67
C ASN A 24 14.23 -3.70 -13.78
N GLU A 25 14.74 -3.92 -12.57
CA GLU A 25 14.15 -4.85 -11.62
C GLU A 25 12.85 -4.31 -11.03
N GLU A 26 12.81 -3.02 -10.67
CA GLU A 26 11.60 -2.34 -10.21
C GLU A 26 10.51 -2.35 -11.29
N ASP A 27 10.87 -2.03 -12.54
CA ASP A 27 9.94 -2.08 -13.67
C ASP A 27 9.39 -3.50 -13.89
N GLN A 28 10.24 -4.53 -13.80
CA GLN A 28 9.81 -5.92 -13.90
C GLN A 28 8.87 -6.31 -12.75
N LEU A 29 9.20 -5.91 -11.53
CA LEU A 29 8.38 -6.18 -10.34
C LEU A 29 7.01 -5.50 -10.45
N ASN A 30 6.97 -4.24 -10.89
CA ASN A 30 5.73 -3.50 -11.11
C ASN A 30 4.84 -4.18 -12.17
N ARG A 31 5.43 -4.72 -13.25
CA ARG A 31 4.70 -5.51 -14.25
C ARG A 31 4.14 -6.81 -13.68
N ILE A 32 4.90 -7.52 -12.87
CA ILE A 32 4.46 -8.75 -12.20
C ILE A 32 3.32 -8.44 -11.22
N ASN A 33 3.46 -7.39 -10.41
CA ASN A 33 2.44 -6.96 -9.46
C ASN A 33 1.14 -6.57 -10.18
N LEU A 34 1.22 -5.74 -11.23
CA LEU A 34 0.06 -5.36 -12.03
C LEU A 34 -0.64 -6.58 -12.63
N GLN A 35 0.12 -7.53 -13.20
CA GLN A 35 -0.44 -8.75 -13.75
C GLN A 35 -1.13 -9.60 -12.67
N ALA A 36 -0.55 -9.69 -11.47
CA ALA A 36 -1.15 -10.41 -10.35
C ALA A 36 -2.49 -9.76 -9.90
N LEU A 37 -2.57 -8.43 -9.91
CA LEU A 37 -3.81 -7.70 -9.64
C LEU A 37 -4.84 -7.90 -10.76
N GLN A 38 -4.42 -7.82 -12.03
CA GLN A 38 -5.29 -8.03 -13.20
C GLN A 38 -5.87 -9.45 -13.28
N ASN A 39 -5.11 -10.46 -12.83
CA ASN A 39 -5.61 -11.83 -12.73
C ASN A 39 -6.80 -11.95 -11.75
N ARG A 40 -6.94 -11.03 -10.80
CA ARG A 40 -8.07 -10.97 -9.85
C ARG A 40 -9.17 -10.01 -10.30
N ASP A 41 -8.78 -8.87 -10.86
CA ASP A 41 -9.70 -7.88 -11.45
C ASP A 41 -9.17 -7.40 -12.82
N PRO A 42 -9.67 -7.95 -13.94
CA PRO A 42 -9.22 -7.60 -15.29
C PRO A 42 -9.42 -6.13 -15.68
N TYR A 43 -10.23 -5.38 -14.92
CA TYR A 43 -10.48 -3.97 -15.21
C TYR A 43 -9.40 -3.05 -14.65
N ILE A 44 -8.48 -3.54 -13.80
CA ILE A 44 -7.36 -2.75 -13.31
C ILE A 44 -6.44 -2.37 -14.47
N SER A 45 -6.25 -1.07 -14.68
CA SER A 45 -5.44 -0.53 -15.77
C SER A 45 -3.99 -0.29 -15.35
N LYS A 46 -3.77 0.22 -14.14
CA LYS A 46 -2.43 0.54 -13.61
C LYS A 46 -2.40 0.55 -12.08
N ILE A 47 -1.22 0.33 -11.53
CA ILE A 47 -0.89 0.66 -10.14
C ILE A 47 -0.47 2.13 -10.12
N VAL A 48 -1.11 2.91 -9.24
CA VAL A 48 -0.82 4.34 -9.04
C VAL A 48 0.30 4.52 -8.03
N ASP A 49 0.25 3.75 -6.94
CA ASP A 49 1.22 3.80 -5.86
C ASP A 49 1.22 2.49 -5.05
N GLN A 50 2.27 2.24 -4.27
CA GLN A 50 2.41 1.06 -3.42
C GLN A 50 3.12 1.37 -2.10
N ALA A 51 2.70 0.68 -1.03
CA ALA A 51 3.40 0.70 0.26
C ALA A 51 3.73 -0.72 0.69
N GLN A 52 5.01 -0.99 1.00
CA GLN A 52 5.51 -2.36 1.15
C GLN A 52 4.86 -3.11 2.32
N ARG A 53 4.65 -2.42 3.44
CA ARG A 53 4.13 -3.03 4.67
C ARG A 53 3.23 -2.05 5.41
N VAL A 54 1.97 -2.44 5.53
CA VAL A 54 0.94 -1.72 6.27
C VAL A 54 0.17 -2.64 7.21
N CYS A 55 -0.44 -2.08 8.24
CA CYS A 55 -1.36 -2.77 9.15
C CYS A 55 -2.71 -2.05 9.18
N VAL A 56 -3.80 -2.80 9.14
CA VAL A 56 -5.15 -2.23 9.20
C VAL A 56 -5.71 -2.24 10.61
N TYR A 57 -6.33 -1.12 10.98
CA TYR A 57 -7.05 -0.90 12.22
C TYR A 57 -8.49 -0.51 11.92
N GLN A 58 -9.37 -0.84 12.85
CA GLN A 58 -10.77 -0.45 12.82
C GLN A 58 -11.10 0.30 14.10
N PHE A 59 -11.84 1.40 13.99
CA PHE A 59 -12.29 2.11 15.17
C PHE A 59 -13.56 1.46 15.73
N MET A 60 -13.52 1.06 17.00
CA MET A 60 -14.61 0.42 17.72
C MET A 60 -15.41 1.49 18.46
N ALA A 61 -16.52 1.94 17.87
CA ALA A 61 -17.31 3.06 18.39
C ALA A 61 -17.85 2.83 19.82
N GLU A 62 -18.22 1.59 20.15
CA GLU A 62 -18.72 1.21 21.48
C GLU A 62 -17.68 1.41 22.58
N LYS A 63 -16.43 1.05 22.30
CA LYS A 63 -15.30 1.12 23.24
C LYS A 63 -14.49 2.41 23.09
N ARG A 64 -14.71 3.14 22.00
CA ARG A 64 -13.94 4.34 21.58
C ARG A 64 -12.44 4.06 21.45
N GLU A 65 -12.09 2.88 20.93
CA GLU A 65 -10.70 2.45 20.80
C GLU A 65 -10.41 1.92 19.39
N TRP A 66 -9.13 1.91 19.02
CA TRP A 66 -8.66 1.29 17.79
C TRP A 66 -8.37 -0.18 18.03
N GLU A 67 -8.95 -1.06 17.23
CA GLU A 67 -8.67 -2.49 17.27
C GLU A 67 -7.88 -2.90 16.03
N ARG A 68 -6.76 -3.60 16.24
CA ARG A 68 -5.89 -4.09 15.17
C ARG A 68 -6.53 -5.29 14.49
N ARG A 69 -6.61 -5.28 13.16
CA ARG A 69 -7.02 -6.45 12.38
C ARG A 69 -5.82 -7.36 12.10
N GLU A 70 -6.08 -8.64 11.84
CA GLU A 70 -5.08 -9.63 11.37
C GLU A 70 -4.75 -9.44 9.87
N LEU A 71 -4.60 -8.18 9.47
CA LEU A 71 -4.38 -7.75 8.10
C LEU A 71 -3.13 -6.88 8.06
N GLU A 72 -2.02 -7.56 7.81
CA GLU A 72 -0.71 -6.97 7.62
C GLU A 72 -0.15 -7.43 6.27
N GLY A 73 0.34 -6.49 5.45
CA GLY A 73 0.92 -6.80 4.14
C GLY A 73 1.10 -5.59 3.24
N THR A 74 1.08 -5.81 1.93
CA THR A 74 1.41 -4.79 0.92
C THR A 74 0.15 -4.09 0.41
N LEU A 75 0.19 -2.76 0.37
CA LEU A 75 -0.89 -1.91 -0.15
C LEU A 75 -0.58 -1.53 -1.60
N PHE A 76 -1.57 -1.64 -2.47
CA PHE A 76 -1.53 -1.13 -3.84
C PHE A 76 -2.71 -0.20 -4.08
N VAL A 77 -2.44 1.02 -4.51
CA VAL A 77 -3.44 1.94 -5.05
C VAL A 77 -3.54 1.70 -6.55
N TYR A 78 -4.74 1.59 -7.10
CA TYR A 78 -4.94 1.25 -8.50
C TYR A 78 -6.02 2.10 -9.17
N GLU A 79 -5.93 2.16 -10.50
CA GLU A 79 -6.98 2.68 -11.38
C GLU A 79 -7.62 1.54 -12.17
N ARG A 80 -8.90 1.70 -12.51
CA ARG A 80 -9.69 0.79 -13.35
C ARG A 80 -10.17 1.50 -14.61
N ILE A 81 -10.43 0.74 -15.67
CA ILE A 81 -10.97 1.28 -16.93
C ILE A 81 -12.48 1.59 -16.88
N CYS A 82 -13.16 1.17 -15.82
CA CYS A 82 -14.60 1.36 -15.63
C CYS A 82 -14.93 1.58 -14.15
N GLU A 83 -16.14 2.05 -13.87
CA GLU A 83 -16.57 2.27 -12.49
C GLU A 83 -16.56 0.99 -11.62
N PRO A 84 -16.22 1.12 -10.33
CA PRO A 84 -15.51 2.25 -9.72
C PRO A 84 -14.07 2.41 -10.25
N TYR A 85 -13.67 3.64 -10.57
CA TYR A 85 -12.40 3.93 -11.24
C TYR A 85 -11.17 3.84 -10.34
N HIS A 86 -11.31 4.07 -9.03
CA HIS A 86 -10.19 4.13 -8.11
C HIS A 86 -10.44 3.24 -6.90
N GLY A 87 -9.39 2.60 -6.43
CA GLY A 87 -9.43 1.79 -5.23
C GLY A 87 -8.04 1.49 -4.72
N PHE A 88 -7.98 0.85 -3.57
CA PHE A 88 -6.76 0.23 -3.09
C PHE A 88 -7.04 -1.18 -2.60
N VAL A 89 -6.00 -1.99 -2.61
CA VAL A 89 -6.03 -3.36 -2.12
C VAL A 89 -4.84 -3.59 -1.19
N ILE A 90 -5.10 -4.28 -0.07
CA ILE A 90 -4.07 -4.75 0.85
C ILE A 90 -4.05 -6.27 0.76
N LEU A 91 -2.90 -6.80 0.35
CA LEU A 91 -2.65 -8.23 0.27
C LEU A 91 -1.93 -8.66 1.52
N SER A 92 -2.56 -9.49 2.36
CA SER A 92 -1.88 -9.93 3.56
C SER A 92 -0.70 -10.85 3.23
N THR A 93 0.41 -10.64 3.93
CA THR A 93 1.58 -11.54 3.90
C THR A 93 1.49 -12.63 4.97
N VAL A 94 0.62 -12.44 5.97
CA VAL A 94 0.44 -13.34 7.12
C VAL A 94 -0.78 -14.22 6.95
N SER A 95 -1.89 -13.66 6.48
CA SER A 95 -3.12 -14.39 6.17
C SER A 95 -3.31 -14.51 4.65
N ARG A 96 -4.23 -15.38 4.22
CA ARG A 96 -4.67 -15.40 2.80
C ARG A 96 -5.76 -14.35 2.52
N GLU A 97 -5.93 -13.39 3.43
CA GLU A 97 -6.95 -12.37 3.31
C GLU A 97 -6.51 -11.28 2.32
N THR A 98 -7.50 -10.78 1.58
CA THR A 98 -7.34 -9.62 0.72
C THR A 98 -8.37 -8.60 1.15
N PHE A 99 -7.92 -7.37 1.38
CA PHE A 99 -8.79 -6.27 1.74
C PHE A 99 -8.85 -5.30 0.59
N VAL A 100 -10.04 -5.12 0.03
CA VAL A 100 -10.27 -4.20 -1.09
C VAL A 100 -11.13 -3.06 -0.58
N GLN A 101 -10.71 -1.83 -0.88
CA GLN A 101 -11.48 -0.63 -0.60
C GLN A 101 -11.60 0.21 -1.87
N ILE A 102 -12.84 0.47 -2.26
CA ILE A 102 -13.16 1.40 -3.34
C ILE A 102 -13.08 2.82 -2.82
N ILE A 103 -12.41 3.70 -3.55
CA ILE A 103 -12.30 5.13 -3.21
C ILE A 103 -13.51 5.86 -3.80
N LYS A 104 -14.32 6.46 -2.94
CA LYS A 104 -15.49 7.27 -3.33
C LYS A 104 -15.23 8.74 -3.02
N PRO A 105 -15.79 9.69 -3.80
CA PRO A 105 -15.65 11.12 -3.52
C PRO A 105 -16.15 11.56 -2.14
N SER A 106 -17.06 10.78 -1.54
CA SER A 106 -17.63 11.05 -0.22
C SER A 106 -16.77 10.55 0.94
N MET A 107 -15.70 9.80 0.67
CA MET A 107 -14.78 9.34 1.71
C MET A 107 -13.93 10.51 2.24
N GLU A 108 -13.79 10.56 3.56
CA GLU A 108 -12.90 11.50 4.22
C GLU A 108 -11.59 10.80 4.58
N PHE A 109 -10.46 11.40 4.25
CA PHE A 109 -9.12 10.95 4.63
C PHE A 109 -8.48 11.99 5.56
N LYS A 110 -7.85 11.53 6.65
CA LYS A 110 -7.19 12.39 7.63
C LYS A 110 -5.87 11.75 8.05
N HIS A 111 -4.79 12.52 7.94
CA HIS A 111 -3.52 12.17 8.56
C HIS A 111 -3.59 12.49 10.06
N SER A 112 -3.12 11.57 10.90
CA SER A 112 -3.14 11.77 12.34
C SER A 112 -1.97 12.65 12.79
N PRO A 113 -2.21 13.86 13.34
CA PRO A 113 -1.12 14.76 13.74
C PRO A 113 -0.23 14.18 14.85
N ASN A 114 -0.76 13.24 15.63
CA ASN A 114 -0.04 12.58 16.72
C ASN A 114 0.70 11.30 16.29
N TYR A 115 0.47 10.83 15.07
CA TYR A 115 1.04 9.57 14.56
C TYR A 115 1.47 9.76 13.10
N GLU A 116 2.78 9.98 12.90
CA GLU A 116 3.37 10.39 11.61
C GLU A 116 3.09 9.42 10.44
N ALA A 117 2.71 8.17 10.71
CA ALA A 117 2.47 7.14 9.68
C ALA A 117 1.08 6.48 9.80
N PHE A 118 0.07 7.23 10.26
CA PHE A 118 -1.28 6.69 10.45
C PHE A 118 -2.33 7.48 9.67
N LEU A 119 -2.82 6.87 8.59
CA LEU A 119 -3.88 7.39 7.75
C LEU A 119 -5.23 6.87 8.24
N GLN A 120 -6.13 7.78 8.60
CA GLN A 120 -7.50 7.46 8.96
C GLN A 120 -8.41 7.75 7.78
N TYR A 121 -9.40 6.90 7.55
CA TYR A 121 -10.45 7.18 6.59
C TYR A 121 -11.81 6.75 7.08
N LYS A 122 -12.83 7.51 6.65
CA LYS A 122 -14.23 7.24 6.93
C LYS A 122 -14.95 6.80 5.65
N VAL A 123 -15.74 5.74 5.77
CA VAL A 123 -16.61 5.21 4.72
C VAL A 123 -18.06 5.56 5.05
N ASP A 124 -18.85 5.95 4.06
CA ASP A 124 -20.27 6.19 4.27
C ASP A 124 -21.02 4.90 4.63
N VAL A 125 -21.71 4.95 5.77
CA VAL A 125 -22.63 3.89 6.19
C VAL A 125 -23.82 3.87 5.23
N GLY A 126 -23.86 2.88 4.34
CA GLY A 126 -24.96 2.66 3.40
C GLY A 126 -24.53 2.59 1.93
N GLY A 127 -23.29 2.99 1.60
CA GLY A 127 -22.79 2.86 0.24
C GLY A 127 -21.95 1.61 0.09
N ASN A 128 -22.53 0.44 -0.21
CA ASN A 128 -21.86 -0.82 -0.60
C ASN A 128 -20.33 -0.80 -0.41
N SER A 129 -19.85 -0.76 0.84
CA SER A 129 -18.43 -0.94 1.09
C SER A 129 -18.23 -2.42 0.99
N ILE A 130 -17.83 -2.86 -0.20
CA ILE A 130 -17.44 -4.24 -0.43
C ILE A 130 -16.06 -4.39 0.23
N THR A 131 -15.99 -4.28 1.56
CA THR A 131 -14.94 -4.93 2.32
C THR A 131 -15.23 -6.41 2.23
N LYS A 132 -14.92 -7.03 1.08
CA LYS A 132 -14.89 -8.49 0.95
C LYS A 132 -13.65 -8.97 1.72
N SER A 133 -13.68 -8.90 3.05
CA SER A 133 -12.84 -9.79 3.84
C SER A 133 -13.37 -11.19 3.57
N ASN A 134 -12.59 -12.04 2.94
CA ASN A 134 -13.00 -13.40 2.55
C ASN A 134 -13.04 -14.36 3.76
N SER A 135 -13.21 -13.82 4.96
CA SER A 135 -13.13 -14.47 6.25
C SER A 135 -14.26 -13.93 7.13
N ASN A 136 -14.83 -14.81 7.96
CA ASN A 136 -15.75 -14.47 9.05
C ASN A 136 -15.04 -13.49 10.00
N SER A 137 -15.01 -12.20 9.67
CA SER A 137 -14.40 -11.22 10.55
C SER A 137 -15.32 -11.07 11.75
N ASN A 138 -14.88 -11.52 12.93
CA ASN A 138 -15.57 -11.31 14.21
C ASN A 138 -15.69 -9.81 14.60
N PHE A 139 -15.33 -8.90 13.69
CA PHE A 139 -15.38 -7.47 13.89
C PHE A 139 -16.78 -6.94 13.54
N PRO A 140 -17.38 -6.09 14.40
CA PRO A 140 -18.61 -5.40 14.06
C PRO A 140 -18.40 -4.47 12.85
N PRO A 141 -19.45 -4.05 12.15
CA PRO A 141 -19.35 -3.00 11.16
C PRO A 141 -18.76 -1.73 11.79
N SER A 142 -17.78 -1.10 11.12
CA SER A 142 -17.33 0.25 11.45
C SER A 142 -17.30 1.08 10.19
N ASP A 143 -17.49 2.38 10.36
CA ASP A 143 -17.37 3.38 9.32
C ASP A 143 -15.98 4.03 9.32
N ILE A 144 -15.13 3.77 10.32
CA ILE A 144 -13.82 4.41 10.47
C ILE A 144 -12.71 3.35 10.52
N TYR A 145 -11.74 3.54 9.64
CA TYR A 145 -10.58 2.66 9.48
C TYR A 145 -9.28 3.46 9.59
N GLY A 146 -8.22 2.74 9.92
CA GLY A 146 -6.87 3.28 10.04
C GLY A 146 -5.88 2.36 9.33
N ILE A 147 -4.92 2.95 8.63
CA ILE A 147 -3.82 2.24 8.00
C ILE A 147 -2.54 2.78 8.61
N TRP A 148 -1.80 1.90 9.28
CA TRP A 148 -0.48 2.20 9.79
C TRP A 148 0.57 1.79 8.76
N PHE A 149 1.40 2.74 8.33
CA PHE A 149 2.52 2.52 7.42
C PHE A 149 3.80 2.27 8.21
N ILE A 150 4.57 1.25 7.84
CA ILE A 150 5.86 1.00 8.48
C ILE A 150 6.90 2.04 8.05
N SER A 151 6.86 2.47 6.79
CA SER A 151 7.64 3.58 6.26
C SER A 151 6.80 4.86 6.30
N LYS A 152 7.30 5.92 6.95
CA LYS A 152 6.63 7.23 7.00
C LYS A 152 6.57 7.92 5.64
N ASN A 153 7.50 7.60 4.74
CA ASN A 153 7.56 8.18 3.41
C ASN A 153 6.44 7.65 2.50
N ASP A 154 5.83 6.52 2.88
CA ASP A 154 4.76 5.86 2.14
C ASP A 154 3.36 6.35 2.59
N CYS A 155 3.28 7.16 3.67
CA CYS A 155 2.03 7.58 4.32
C CYS A 155 1.49 8.91 3.78
#